data_AF-A0A382SA37-F1
#
_entry.id   AF-A0A382SA37-F1
#
_cell.length_a   1.000
_cell.length_b   1.000
_cell.length_c   1.000
_cell.angle_alpha   90.00
_cell.angle_beta   90.00
_cell.angle_gamma   90.00
#
_symmetry.space_group_name_H-M   'P 1'
#
loop_
_entity.id
_entity.type
_entity.pdbx_description
1 polymer ?
#
loop_
_entity_poly.entity_id
_entity_poly.type
_entity_poly.pdbx_seq_one_letter_code
_entity_poly.pdbx_strand_id
1 'polypeptide(L)'
;MKSLTTRTYKLFVLSCVISIALILGLYWAINWGHHKLPKWILEAGRDTTITQKKSAKTCKNCHEKIFQAWKDGRHALAWTSETFIEDSENRSKEKCLPCHIPEVVLAGEKPDSRIENRDAGIFCFS
;
A
#
# COMPACT_ATOMS: atom_id res chain seq x y z
N MET A 1 -37.87 -40.97 -26.08
CA MET A 1 -36.51 -40.71 -25.52
C MET A 1 -35.95 -39.32 -25.85
N LYS A 2 -35.93 -38.84 -27.11
CA LYS A 2 -35.37 -37.51 -27.50
C LYS A 2 -35.94 -36.29 -26.73
N SER A 3 -37.22 -36.32 -26.37
CA SER A 3 -37.89 -35.23 -25.63
C SER A 3 -37.37 -35.03 -24.20
N LEU A 4 -37.05 -36.13 -23.49
CA LEU A 4 -36.58 -36.09 -22.11
C LEU A 4 -35.15 -35.51 -22.03
N THR A 5 -34.29 -35.89 -22.97
CA THR A 5 -32.91 -35.40 -23.09
C THR A 5 -32.84 -33.92 -23.43
N THR A 6 -33.79 -33.43 -24.23
CA THR A 6 -33.89 -32.00 -24.59
C THR A 6 -34.36 -31.17 -23.39
N ARG A 7 -35.26 -31.71 -22.57
CA ARG A 7 -35.76 -31.06 -21.35
C ARG A 7 -34.69 -30.98 -20.26
N THR A 8 -33.92 -32.05 -20.04
CA THR A 8 -32.80 -32.04 -19.09
C THR A 8 -31.68 -31.10 -19.52
N TYR A 9 -31.35 -31.05 -20.81
CA TYR A 9 -30.39 -30.08 -21.35
C TYR A 9 -30.84 -28.62 -21.12
N LYS A 10 -32.10 -28.30 -21.38
CA LYS A 10 -32.64 -26.94 -21.13
C LYS A 10 -32.59 -26.56 -19.65
N LEU A 11 -32.90 -27.50 -18.75
CA LEU A 11 -32.81 -27.27 -17.29
C LEU A 11 -31.36 -27.04 -16.85
N PHE A 12 -30.43 -27.80 -17.40
CA PHE A 12 -29.00 -27.62 -17.14
C PHE A 12 -28.51 -26.24 -17.60
N VAL A 13 -28.82 -25.85 -18.85
CA VAL A 13 -28.44 -24.53 -19.38
C VAL A 13 -29.05 -23.41 -18.54
N LEU A 14 -30.33 -23.51 -18.16
CA LEU A 14 -30.97 -22.53 -17.30
C LEU A 14 -30.28 -22.42 -15.93
N SER A 15 -29.93 -23.55 -15.32
CA SER A 15 -29.18 -23.58 -14.06
C SER A 15 -27.81 -22.91 -14.18
N CYS A 16 -27.09 -23.14 -15.28
CA CYS A 16 -25.81 -22.48 -15.56
C CYS A 16 -25.98 -20.95 -15.71
N VAL A 17 -26.98 -20.51 -16.47
CA VAL A 17 -27.25 -19.07 -16.68
C VAL A 17 -27.60 -18.38 -15.36
N ILE A 18 -28.46 -19.00 -14.53
CA ILE A 18 -28.80 -18.48 -13.20
C ILE A 18 -27.55 -18.39 -12.32
N SER A 19 -26.72 -19.44 -12.30
CA SER A 19 -25.48 -19.46 -11.52
C SER A 19 -24.52 -18.35 -11.94
N ILE A 20 -24.33 -18.15 -13.25
CA ILE A 20 -23.49 -17.07 -13.78
C ILE A 20 -24.07 -15.69 -13.40
N ALA A 21 -25.39 -15.49 -13.54
CA ALA A 21 -26.04 -14.24 -13.18
C ALA A 21 -25.89 -13.92 -11.69
N LEU A 22 -25.99 -14.93 -10.82
CA LEU A 22 -25.77 -14.78 -9.38
C LEU A 22 -24.32 -14.40 -9.06
N ILE A 23 -23.35 -15.06 -9.70
CA ILE A 23 -21.91 -14.74 -9.51
C ILE A 23 -21.63 -13.30 -9.95
N LEU A 24 -22.13 -12.89 -11.11
CA LEU A 24 -21.94 -11.52 -11.62
C LEU A 24 -22.63 -10.48 -10.74
N GLY A 25 -23.85 -10.76 -10.28
CA GLY A 25 -24.58 -9.89 -9.35
C GLY A 25 -23.85 -9.74 -8.01
N LEU A 26 -23.31 -10.83 -7.47
CA LEU A 26 -22.51 -10.82 -6.25
C LEU A 26 -21.21 -10.03 -6.44
N TYR A 27 -20.50 -10.24 -7.55
CA TYR A 27 -19.30 -9.47 -7.90
C TYR A 27 -19.59 -7.97 -7.96
N TRP A 28 -20.67 -7.58 -8.64
CA TRP A 28 -21.09 -6.19 -8.74
C TRP A 28 -21.44 -5.59 -7.37
N ALA A 29 -22.20 -6.31 -6.54
CA ALA A 29 -22.59 -5.88 -5.20
C ALA A 29 -21.37 -5.69 -4.27
N ILE A 30 -20.39 -6.60 -4.33
CA ILE A 30 -19.14 -6.50 -3.55
C ILE A 30 -18.30 -5.32 -4.04
N ASN A 31 -18.13 -5.17 -5.36
CA ASN A 31 -17.28 -4.12 -5.92
C ASN A 31 -17.86 -2.71 -5.63
N TRP A 32 -19.17 -2.55 -5.78
CA TRP A 32 -19.87 -1.29 -5.47
C TRP A 32 -19.95 -1.04 -3.95
N GLY A 33 -20.17 -2.11 -3.17
CA GLY A 33 -20.40 -2.07 -1.74
C GLY A 33 -19.17 -2.31 -0.86
N HIS A 34 -17.95 -2.27 -1.39
CA HIS A 34 -16.74 -2.67 -0.66
C HIS A 34 -16.55 -1.93 0.67
N HIS A 35 -17.02 -0.68 0.76
CA HIS A 35 -17.01 0.12 2.00
C HIS A 35 -17.91 -0.41 3.12
N LYS A 36 -18.86 -1.29 2.81
CA LYS A 36 -19.77 -1.95 3.77
C LYS A 36 -19.23 -3.29 4.28
N LEU A 37 -18.10 -3.77 3.75
CA LEU A 37 -17.50 -5.02 4.19
C LEU A 37 -17.01 -4.89 5.64
N PRO A 38 -17.24 -5.90 6.49
CA PRO A 38 -16.64 -5.97 7.81
C PRO A 38 -15.11 -5.81 7.77
N LYS A 39 -14.54 -5.13 8.77
CA LYS A 39 -13.09 -4.87 8.84
C LYS A 39 -12.24 -6.14 8.74
N TRP A 40 -12.69 -7.24 9.34
CA TRP A 40 -11.97 -8.52 9.30
C TRP A 40 -11.80 -9.07 7.88
N ILE A 41 -12.76 -8.83 6.97
CA ILE A 41 -12.65 -9.22 5.55
C ILE A 41 -11.59 -8.36 4.85
N LEU A 42 -11.62 -7.06 5.10
CA LEU A 42 -10.64 -6.12 4.54
C LEU A 42 -9.23 -6.43 5.04
N GLU A 43 -9.08 -6.83 6.30
CA GLU A 43 -7.82 -7.24 6.89
C GLU A 43 -7.30 -8.56 6.33
N ALA A 44 -8.19 -9.55 6.15
CA ALA A 44 -7.83 -10.84 5.56
C ALA A 44 -7.34 -10.71 4.11
N GLY A 45 -7.88 -9.75 3.34
CA GLY A 45 -7.46 -9.46 1.97
C GLY A 45 -6.35 -8.41 1.84
N ARG A 46 -5.88 -7.82 2.95
CA ARG A 46 -4.88 -6.75 2.90
C ARG A 46 -3.48 -7.32 2.65
N ASP A 47 -2.82 -6.82 1.61
CA ASP A 47 -1.39 -7.08 1.42
C ASP A 47 -0.59 -6.36 2.51
N THR A 48 -0.13 -7.14 3.49
CA THR A 48 0.64 -6.63 4.63
C THR A 48 2.04 -6.17 4.22
N THR A 49 2.53 -6.56 3.04
CA THR A 49 3.85 -6.16 2.55
C THR A 49 3.92 -4.66 2.21
N ILE A 50 2.79 -4.05 1.85
CA ILE A 50 2.67 -2.61 1.57
C ILE A 50 2.64 -1.81 2.87
N THR A 51 2.12 -2.40 3.96
CA THR A 51 2.12 -1.80 5.31
C THR A 51 3.44 -1.99 6.06
N GLN A 52 4.27 -2.94 5.62
CA GLN A 52 5.62 -3.10 6.15
C GLN A 52 6.50 -1.99 5.55
N LYS A 53 7.15 -1.19 6.41
CA LYS A 53 8.01 -0.02 6.15
C LYS A 53 9.28 -0.33 5.31
N LYS A 54 9.14 -1.05 4.20
CA LYS A 54 10.25 -1.74 3.53
C LYS A 54 11.14 -0.83 2.68
N SER A 55 10.57 0.12 1.95
CA SER A 55 11.33 1.04 1.08
C SER A 55 10.42 2.02 0.35
N ALA A 56 10.90 3.22 0.06
CA ALA A 56 10.28 4.14 -0.91
C ALA A 56 10.10 3.50 -2.30
N LYS A 57 10.96 2.54 -2.67
CA LYS A 57 10.89 1.84 -3.97
C LYS A 57 9.61 1.02 -4.12
N THR A 58 9.00 0.55 -3.03
CA THR A 58 7.71 -0.14 -3.11
C THR A 58 6.60 0.81 -3.59
N CYS A 59 6.64 2.06 -3.13
CA CYS A 59 5.68 3.09 -3.49
C CYS A 59 5.78 3.47 -4.98
N LYS A 60 7.00 3.42 -5.55
CA LYS A 60 7.28 3.68 -6.97
C LYS A 60 6.36 2.90 -7.92
N ASN A 61 6.06 1.64 -7.60
CA ASN A 61 5.30 0.75 -8.47
C ASN A 61 3.92 1.32 -8.87
N CYS A 62 3.29 2.09 -7.96
CA CYS A 62 2.02 2.76 -8.23
C CYS A 62 2.17 4.29 -8.32
N HIS A 63 3.20 4.86 -7.68
CA HIS A 63 3.39 6.31 -7.52
C HIS A 63 4.72 6.78 -8.14
N GLU A 64 5.03 6.34 -9.36
CA GLU A 64 6.29 6.65 -10.07
C GLU A 64 6.65 8.13 -10.04
N LYS A 65 5.73 9.02 -10.44
CA LYS A 65 5.99 10.46 -10.52
C LYS A 65 6.32 11.08 -9.17
N ILE A 66 5.61 10.65 -8.12
CA ILE A 66 5.85 11.12 -6.74
C ILE A 66 7.21 10.59 -6.26
N PHE A 67 7.51 9.32 -6.54
CA PHE A 67 8.79 8.72 -6.21
C PHE A 67 9.96 9.47 -6.86
N GLN A 68 9.88 9.81 -8.15
CA GLN A 68 10.95 10.56 -8.82
C GLN A 68 11.09 11.97 -8.22
N ALA A 69 9.99 12.68 -8.00
CA ALA A 69 10.02 14.00 -7.36
C ALA A 69 10.63 13.97 -5.95
N TRP A 70 10.31 12.94 -5.16
CA TRP A 70 10.93 12.73 -3.85
C TRP A 70 12.44 12.46 -3.98
N LYS A 71 12.81 11.55 -4.88
CA LYS A 71 14.19 11.10 -5.08
C LYS A 71 15.13 12.25 -5.46
N ASP A 72 14.64 13.19 -6.27
CA ASP A 72 15.39 14.37 -6.69
C ASP A 72 15.32 15.51 -5.64
N GLY A 73 14.50 15.36 -4.61
CA GLY A 73 14.30 16.32 -3.54
C GLY A 73 15.28 16.21 -2.37
N ARG A 74 15.33 17.26 -1.55
CA ARG A 74 16.21 17.32 -0.36
C ARG A 74 15.83 16.31 0.72
N HIS A 75 14.56 15.92 0.82
CA HIS A 75 14.08 14.93 1.78
C HIS A 75 14.71 13.55 1.56
N ALA A 76 14.92 13.12 0.30
CA ALA A 76 15.62 11.87 0.00
C ALA A 76 17.11 11.90 0.41
N LEU A 77 17.71 13.09 0.47
CA LEU A 77 19.10 13.30 0.82
C LEU A 77 19.32 13.65 2.30
N ALA A 78 18.27 13.68 3.11
CA ALA A 78 18.32 14.20 4.48
C ALA A 78 19.37 13.51 5.37
N TRP A 79 19.68 12.25 5.11
CA TRP A 79 20.70 11.48 5.85
C TRP A 79 22.10 11.47 5.20
N THR A 80 22.16 11.67 3.89
CA THR A 80 23.35 11.39 3.06
C THR A 80 24.02 12.66 2.54
N SER A 81 23.35 13.82 2.59
CA SER A 81 23.94 15.08 2.14
C SER A 81 25.17 15.46 2.97
N GLU A 82 26.21 15.95 2.31
CA GLU A 82 27.47 16.37 2.94
C GLU A 82 27.25 17.42 4.05
N THR A 83 26.44 18.44 3.78
CA THR A 83 26.09 19.47 4.76
C THR A 83 25.50 18.88 6.05
N PHE A 84 24.58 17.91 5.94
CA PHE A 84 24.03 17.26 7.12
C PHE A 84 25.10 16.48 7.90
N ILE A 85 25.99 15.77 7.21
CA ILE A 85 27.06 14.99 7.83
C ILE A 85 27.98 15.91 8.63
N GLU A 86 28.37 17.05 8.07
CA GLU A 86 29.22 18.04 8.72
C GLU A 86 28.52 18.67 9.93
N ASP A 87 27.32 19.22 9.74
CA ASP A 87 26.58 19.92 10.80
C ASP A 87 26.19 19.00 11.97
N SER A 88 25.94 17.73 11.68
CA SER A 88 25.58 16.71 12.66
C SER A 88 26.77 16.06 13.37
N GLU A 89 28.00 16.52 13.10
CA GLU A 89 29.25 15.91 13.57
C GLU A 89 29.29 14.41 13.24
N ASN A 90 29.22 14.12 11.94
CA ASN A 90 29.11 12.78 11.37
C ASN A 90 27.95 11.97 11.99
N ARG A 91 26.76 12.57 12.05
CA ARG A 91 25.51 11.95 12.54
C ARG A 91 25.53 11.56 14.02
N SER A 92 26.46 12.11 14.81
CA SER A 92 26.54 11.84 16.25
C SER A 92 25.52 12.65 17.06
N LYS A 93 25.03 13.78 16.53
CA LYS A 93 24.01 14.61 17.19
C LYS A 93 22.62 13.98 17.13
N GLU A 94 22.22 13.28 18.19
CA GLU A 94 20.91 12.61 18.29
C GLU A 94 19.71 13.55 18.06
N LYS A 95 19.81 14.81 18.47
CA LYS A 95 18.75 15.81 18.26
C LYS A 95 18.36 16.03 16.79
N CYS A 96 19.25 15.69 15.86
CA CYS A 96 19.04 15.85 14.42
C CYS A 96 18.30 14.65 13.79
N LEU A 97 18.38 13.47 14.41
CA LEU A 97 17.90 12.21 13.83
C LEU A 97 16.37 12.17 13.64
N PRO A 98 15.54 12.59 14.60
CA PRO A 98 14.09 12.63 14.47
C PRO A 98 13.58 13.22 13.15
N CYS A 99 14.18 14.32 12.70
CA CYS A 99 13.71 15.01 11.50
C CYS A 99 14.40 14.52 10.21
N HIS A 100 15.62 13.98 10.30
CA HIS A 100 16.38 13.56 9.12
C HIS A 100 16.22 12.07 8.76
N ILE A 101 15.80 11.26 9.73
CA ILE A 101 15.43 9.85 9.57
C ILE A 101 14.17 9.51 10.39
N PRO A 102 13.05 10.23 10.21
CA PRO A 102 11.82 9.99 10.97
C PRO A 102 11.22 8.61 10.69
N GLU A 103 10.63 8.02 11.73
CA GLU A 103 9.76 6.85 11.59
C GLU A 103 8.38 7.22 11.04
N VAL A 104 7.70 8.19 11.67
CA VAL A 104 6.44 8.80 11.23
C VAL A 104 6.38 10.25 11.75
N VAL A 105 5.97 11.21 10.93
CA VAL A 105 5.79 12.63 11.23
C VAL A 105 4.31 12.90 11.45
N LEU A 106 3.94 13.13 12.70
CA LEU A 106 2.59 13.53 13.10
C LEU A 106 2.57 15.01 13.48
N ALA A 107 1.49 15.70 13.12
CA ALA A 107 1.38 17.13 13.38
C ALA A 107 1.37 17.42 14.89
N GLY A 108 2.29 18.27 15.35
CA GLY A 108 2.41 18.65 16.75
C GLY A 108 3.24 17.70 17.62
N GLU A 109 3.72 16.59 17.06
CA GLU A 109 4.53 15.61 17.78
C GLU A 109 5.96 15.56 17.20
N LYS A 110 6.95 15.41 18.10
CA LYS A 110 8.32 15.15 17.68
C LYS A 110 8.42 13.68 17.26
N PRO A 111 8.85 13.37 16.03
CA PRO A 111 8.95 11.99 15.56
C PRO A 111 10.07 11.22 16.26
N ASP A 112 9.93 9.90 16.32
CA ASP A 112 11.04 9.01 16.65
C ASP A 112 11.96 8.81 15.43
N SER A 113 13.24 8.51 15.70
CA SER A 113 14.20 8.20 14.64
C SER A 113 14.14 6.72 14.25
N ARG A 114 14.01 6.43 12.95
CA ARG A 114 14.04 5.05 12.44
C ARG A 114 15.49 4.58 12.25
N ILE A 115 15.79 3.34 12.65
CA ILE A 115 17.14 2.77 12.54
C ILE A 115 17.39 2.16 11.17
N GLU A 116 16.36 1.61 10.53
CA GLU A 116 16.45 0.94 9.24
C GLU A 116 16.30 1.91 8.07
N ASN A 117 16.92 1.58 6.92
CA ASN A 117 16.81 2.34 5.66
C ASN A 117 17.16 3.84 5.76
N ARG A 118 18.20 4.17 6.54
CA ARG A 118 18.69 5.56 6.80
C ARG A 118 18.92 6.37 5.54
N ASP A 119 19.46 5.74 4.52
CA ASP A 119 19.81 6.40 3.28
C ASP A 119 18.60 6.92 2.48
N ALA A 120 17.38 6.51 2.83
CA ALA A 120 16.16 7.08 2.26
C ALA A 120 15.78 8.45 2.87
N GLY A 121 16.47 8.94 3.89
CA GLY A 121 16.13 10.21 4.54
C GLY A 121 14.66 10.26 5.00
N ILE A 122 13.95 11.32 4.67
CA ILE A 122 12.50 11.45 4.90
C ILE A 122 11.79 10.93 3.66
N PHE A 123 11.02 9.84 3.76
CA PHE A 123 10.43 9.17 2.59
C PHE A 123 8.93 8.92 2.74
N CYS A 124 8.33 8.20 1.79
CA CYS A 124 6.89 8.04 1.62
C CYS A 124 6.10 7.53 2.84
N PHE A 125 6.75 6.79 3.76
CA PHE A 125 6.08 6.30 4.98
C PHE A 125 6.33 7.20 6.20
N SER A 126 7.40 8.00 6.14
CA SER A 126 7.74 8.96 7.18
C SER A 126 6.64 10.00 7.36
#